data_AF-B2C3I2-F1
#
_entry.id   AF-B2C3I2-F1
#
_cell.length_a   1.000
_cell.length_b   1.000
_cell.length_c   1.000
_cell.angle_alpha   90.00
_cell.angle_beta   90.00
_cell.angle_gamma   90.00
#
_symmetry.space_group_name_H-M   'P 1'
#
loop_
_entity.id
_entity.type
_entity.pdbx_description
1 polymer ?
#
loop_
_entity_poly.entity_id
_entity_poly.type
_entity_poly.pdbx_seq_one_letter_code
_entity_poly.pdbx_strand_id
1 'polypeptide(L)'
;MKFIVALALLTTSAVAVQLQYDTAYDHADQSLSSVACSNGENGLLTKGYTTFGSVKGTTASTYVGAAEAITGWNSAACGNCYQIKWSGSDRTINVIAID
;
A
#
# COMPACT_ATOMS: atom_id res chain seq x y z
N MET A 1 -27.73 17.35 -33.20
CA MET A 1 -27.29 17.64 -31.82
C MET A 1 -25.87 17.10 -31.68
N LYS A 2 -24.88 17.98 -31.47
CA LYS A 2 -23.46 17.60 -31.29
C LYS A 2 -23.15 17.67 -29.80
N PHE A 3 -23.04 16.53 -29.14
CA PHE A 3 -22.61 16.45 -27.74
C PHE A 3 -21.09 16.60 -27.69
N ILE A 4 -20.61 17.73 -27.16
CA ILE A 4 -19.20 17.91 -26.82
C ILE A 4 -19.01 17.28 -25.44
N VAL A 5 -18.32 16.15 -25.38
CA VAL A 5 -17.90 15.53 -24.11
C VAL A 5 -16.62 16.23 -23.67
N ALA A 6 -16.70 17.00 -22.58
CA ALA A 6 -15.54 17.62 -21.95
C ALA A 6 -14.83 16.56 -21.07
N LEU A 7 -13.61 16.17 -21.45
CA LEU A 7 -12.75 15.31 -20.64
C LEU A 7 -12.06 16.16 -19.57
N ALA A 8 -12.58 16.14 -18.35
CA ALA A 8 -11.91 16.79 -17.22
C ALA A 8 -10.65 15.98 -16.84
N LEU A 9 -9.48 16.60 -17.02
CA LEU A 9 -8.21 16.07 -16.51
C LEU A 9 -8.13 16.33 -15.01
N LEU A 10 -8.25 15.28 -14.20
CA LEU A 10 -7.95 15.33 -12.76
C LEU A 10 -6.44 15.40 -12.58
N THR A 11 -5.92 16.58 -12.24
CA THR A 11 -4.52 16.74 -11.84
C THR A 11 -4.34 16.18 -10.42
N THR A 12 -3.67 15.05 -10.28
CA THR A 12 -3.31 14.50 -8.97
C THR A 12 -2.10 15.27 -8.42
N SER A 13 -2.32 16.08 -7.38
CA SER A 13 -1.21 16.71 -6.64
C SER A 13 -0.53 15.67 -5.76
N ALA A 14 0.73 15.32 -6.07
CA ALA A 14 1.56 14.51 -5.19
C ALA A 14 2.24 15.45 -4.17
N VAL A 15 2.00 15.21 -2.87
CA VAL A 15 2.70 15.89 -1.79
C VAL A 15 3.84 14.99 -1.33
N ALA A 16 5.00 15.59 -1.06
CA ALA A 16 6.12 14.85 -0.47
C ALA A 16 5.74 14.39 0.94
N VAL A 17 5.96 13.11 1.22
CA VAL A 17 5.77 12.49 2.53
C VAL A 17 7.11 11.94 3.04
N GLN A 18 7.20 11.68 4.34
CA GLN A 18 8.36 11.01 4.90
C GLN A 18 8.29 9.52 4.58
N LEU A 19 9.40 8.96 4.09
CA LEU A 19 9.55 7.53 3.85
C LEU A 19 10.77 7.04 4.64
N GLN A 20 10.58 5.94 5.35
CA GLN A 20 11.63 5.23 6.08
C GLN A 20 11.52 3.73 5.79
N TYR A 21 12.47 2.95 6.27
CA TYR A 21 12.45 1.50 6.18
C TYR A 21 12.45 0.88 7.58
N ASP A 22 11.85 -0.29 7.68
CA ASP A 22 11.93 -1.19 8.83
C ASP A 22 12.12 -2.60 8.28
N THR A 23 13.18 -3.27 8.73
CA THR A 23 13.54 -4.61 8.24
C THR A 23 12.52 -5.68 8.61
N ALA A 24 11.62 -5.40 9.56
CA ALA A 24 10.48 -6.28 9.84
C ALA A 24 9.66 -6.58 8.58
N TYR A 25 9.50 -5.60 7.68
CA TYR A 25 8.72 -5.73 6.45
C TYR A 25 9.43 -6.54 5.34
N ASP A 26 10.71 -6.84 5.50
CA ASP A 26 11.48 -7.66 4.56
C ASP A 26 11.29 -9.18 4.79
N HIS A 27 10.77 -9.57 5.95
CA HIS A 27 10.56 -10.98 6.32
C HIS A 27 9.28 -11.52 5.68
N ALA A 28 9.43 -12.19 4.52
CA ALA A 28 8.30 -12.70 3.74
C ALA A 28 7.43 -13.74 4.47
N ASP A 29 8.00 -14.45 5.45
CA ASP A 29 7.34 -15.43 6.30
C ASP A 29 6.64 -14.81 7.53
N GLN A 30 6.86 -13.53 7.81
CA GLN A 30 6.22 -12.84 8.91
C GLN A 30 4.69 -12.86 8.76
N SER A 31 4.01 -13.22 9.83
CA SER A 31 2.54 -13.37 9.86
C SER A 31 1.85 -12.02 9.80
N LEU A 32 0.78 -11.92 9.01
CA LEU A 32 -0.09 -10.74 9.05
C LEU A 32 -0.81 -10.55 10.39
N SER A 33 -0.84 -11.56 11.25
CA SER A 33 -1.40 -11.42 12.60
C SER A 33 -0.63 -10.46 13.51
N SER A 34 0.59 -10.04 13.12
CA SER A 34 1.42 -9.14 13.92
C SER A 34 1.23 -7.65 13.61
N VAL A 35 0.37 -7.29 12.64
CA VAL A 35 0.16 -5.90 12.18
C VAL A 35 -1.30 -5.47 12.28
N ALA A 36 -1.56 -4.17 12.19
CA ALA A 36 -2.89 -3.57 12.26
C ALA A 36 -3.84 -4.12 11.20
N CYS A 37 -3.36 -4.40 9.98
CA CYS A 37 -4.17 -4.99 8.90
C CYS A 37 -4.26 -6.52 8.95
N SER A 38 -4.25 -7.10 10.15
CA SER A 38 -4.43 -8.52 10.40
C SER A 38 -5.82 -9.02 9.94
N ASN A 39 -6.79 -9.09 10.84
CA ASN A 39 -8.14 -9.60 10.57
C ASN A 39 -9.20 -8.48 10.68
N GLY A 40 -10.48 -8.85 10.73
CA GLY A 40 -11.61 -7.92 10.62
C GLY A 40 -12.04 -7.72 9.17
N GLU A 41 -13.11 -6.95 8.96
CA GLU A 41 -13.71 -6.72 7.63
C GLU A 41 -12.72 -6.18 6.59
N ASN A 42 -11.80 -5.31 7.02
CA ASN A 42 -10.77 -4.71 6.17
C ASN A 42 -9.43 -5.44 6.22
N GLY A 43 -9.26 -6.40 7.14
CA GLY A 43 -8.01 -7.11 7.37
C GLY A 43 -7.59 -8.01 6.21
N LEU A 44 -6.29 -8.14 6.01
CA LEU A 44 -5.69 -8.91 4.91
C LEU A 44 -5.78 -10.43 5.13
N LEU A 45 -5.82 -10.89 6.39
CA LEU A 45 -6.11 -12.29 6.71
C LEU A 45 -7.52 -12.68 6.25
N THR A 46 -8.50 -11.82 6.48
CA THR A 46 -9.89 -12.02 6.02
C THR A 46 -9.98 -12.02 4.49
N LYS A 47 -9.07 -11.29 3.82
CA LYS A 47 -8.95 -11.23 2.36
C LYS A 47 -8.12 -12.39 1.76
N GLY A 48 -7.71 -13.38 2.57
CA GLY A 48 -7.08 -14.61 2.11
C GLY A 48 -5.54 -14.59 2.06
N TYR A 49 -4.91 -13.51 2.54
CA TYR A 49 -3.46 -13.47 2.73
C TYR A 49 -3.06 -14.07 4.07
N THR A 50 -1.81 -14.48 4.24
CA THR A 50 -1.33 -15.10 5.49
C THR A 50 -0.05 -14.46 6.01
N THR A 51 0.88 -14.17 5.11
CA THR A 51 2.19 -13.57 5.43
C THR A 51 2.46 -12.30 4.63
N PHE A 52 3.48 -11.54 5.02
CA PHE A 52 3.91 -10.35 4.29
C PHE A 52 4.27 -10.68 2.83
N GLY A 53 4.94 -11.82 2.61
CA GLY A 53 5.26 -12.32 1.27
C GLY A 53 4.02 -12.64 0.42
N SER A 54 2.96 -13.16 1.03
CA SER A 54 1.72 -13.45 0.31
C SER A 54 1.02 -12.18 -0.20
N VAL A 55 1.14 -11.06 0.52
CA VAL A 55 0.59 -9.75 0.12
C VAL A 55 1.44 -9.11 -0.98
N LYS A 56 2.76 -9.09 -0.77
CA LYS A 56 3.72 -8.60 -1.77
C LYS A 56 3.56 -9.29 -3.13
N GLY A 57 3.29 -10.60 -3.10
CA GLY A 57 3.23 -11.45 -4.28
C GLY A 57 4.60 -11.61 -4.94
N THR A 58 4.60 -11.90 -6.25
CA THR A 58 5.82 -12.22 -7.02
C THR A 58 6.37 -11.05 -7.82
N THR A 59 5.77 -9.87 -7.73
CA THR A 59 6.17 -8.70 -8.50
C THR A 59 7.39 -8.04 -7.85
N ALA A 60 8.50 -7.98 -8.59
CA ALA A 60 9.79 -7.50 -8.07
C ALA A 60 9.78 -6.03 -7.58
N SER A 61 8.83 -5.21 -8.05
CA SER A 61 8.69 -3.78 -7.68
C SER A 61 7.54 -3.50 -6.72
N THR A 62 6.99 -4.54 -6.10
CA THR A 62 5.97 -4.43 -5.05
C THR A 62 6.61 -4.75 -3.70
N TYR A 63 6.26 -3.95 -2.69
CA TYR A 63 6.70 -4.09 -1.31
C TYR A 63 5.50 -3.96 -0.37
N VAL A 64 5.71 -4.25 0.91
CA VAL A 64 4.75 -3.96 1.99
C VAL A 64 5.38 -2.98 2.98
N GLY A 65 4.56 -2.27 3.75
CA GLY A 65 5.04 -1.39 4.80
C GLY A 65 3.92 -0.71 5.57
N ALA A 66 4.31 0.14 6.50
CA ALA A 66 3.37 0.97 7.25
C ALA A 66 2.97 2.23 6.47
N ALA A 67 1.75 2.72 6.70
CA ALA A 67 1.29 4.00 6.19
C ALA A 67 0.48 4.76 7.25
N GLU A 68 0.70 6.06 7.37
CA GLU A 68 0.00 6.94 8.34
C GLU A 68 -1.54 6.92 8.20
N ALA A 69 -2.06 6.50 7.04
CA ALA A 69 -3.48 6.32 6.80
C ALA A 69 -4.09 5.12 7.58
N ILE A 70 -3.27 4.20 8.07
CA ILE A 70 -3.69 3.10 8.93
C ILE A 70 -3.56 3.57 10.38
N THR A 71 -4.67 4.02 10.96
CA THR A 71 -4.71 4.55 12.33
C THR A 71 -4.85 3.46 13.39
N GLY A 72 -4.92 2.19 12.97
CA GLY A 72 -5.04 1.04 13.87
C GLY A 72 -5.69 -0.17 13.21
N TRP A 73 -6.04 -1.14 14.06
CA TRP A 73 -6.62 -2.42 13.66
C TRP A 73 -7.90 -2.25 12.82
N ASN A 74 -8.04 -3.07 11.78
CA ASN A 74 -9.19 -3.09 10.86
C ASN A 74 -9.47 -1.73 10.15
N SER A 75 -8.44 -0.89 9.97
CA SER A 75 -8.55 0.36 9.21
C SER A 75 -9.09 0.13 7.80
N ALA A 76 -9.94 1.04 7.32
CA ALA A 76 -10.41 1.03 5.93
C ALA A 76 -9.27 1.24 4.91
N ALA A 77 -8.12 1.77 5.35
CA ALA A 77 -6.92 1.93 4.51
C ALA A 77 -6.10 0.64 4.34
N CYS A 78 -6.47 -0.45 5.02
CA CYS A 78 -5.75 -1.72 4.94
C CYS A 78 -5.74 -2.32 3.53
N GLY A 79 -4.53 -2.51 3.00
CA GLY A 79 -4.30 -2.98 1.64
C GLY A 79 -4.28 -1.88 0.58
N ASN A 80 -4.33 -0.60 0.96
CA ASN A 80 -4.12 0.49 0.00
C ASN A 80 -2.77 0.32 -0.70
N CYS A 81 -2.76 0.59 -2.01
CA CYS A 81 -1.55 0.54 -2.82
C CYS A 81 -1.08 1.97 -3.11
N TYR A 82 0.15 2.27 -2.72
CA TYR A 82 0.78 3.57 -2.93
C TYR A 82 1.89 3.43 -3.96
N GLN A 83 1.83 4.25 -5.01
CA GLN A 83 2.97 4.44 -5.90
C GLN A 83 3.87 5.52 -5.32
N ILE A 84 5.12 5.16 -5.01
CA ILE A 84 6.08 6.05 -4.40
C ILE A 84 7.19 6.34 -5.39
N LYS A 85 7.37 7.62 -5.72
CA LYS A 85 8.49 8.13 -6.53
C LYS A 85 9.45 8.89 -5.63
N TRP A 86 10.72 8.51 -5.64
CA TRP A 86 11.75 9.21 -4.88
C TRP A 86 12.37 10.32 -5.73
N SER A 87 12.20 11.60 -5.38
CA SER A 87 12.69 12.71 -6.21
C SER A 87 14.21 12.74 -6.44
N GLY A 88 14.99 12.10 -5.56
CA GLY A 88 16.43 11.94 -5.74
C GLY A 88 16.84 10.87 -6.77
N SER A 89 15.90 10.18 -7.41
CA SER A 89 16.17 9.18 -8.46
C SER A 89 14.97 9.00 -9.41
N ASP A 90 15.13 8.31 -10.53
CA ASP A 90 13.99 7.93 -11.37
C ASP A 90 13.26 6.66 -10.88
N ARG A 91 13.57 6.19 -9.66
CA ARG A 91 12.98 4.97 -9.12
C ARG A 91 11.56 5.23 -8.62
N THR A 92 10.68 4.32 -9.02
CA THR A 92 9.29 4.24 -8.58
C THR A 92 9.03 2.82 -8.10
N ILE A 93 8.35 2.70 -6.96
CA ILE A 93 7.93 1.42 -6.38
C ILE A 93 6.44 1.46 -6.04
N ASN A 94 5.84 0.29 -5.87
CA ASN A 94 4.51 0.16 -5.29
C ASN A 94 4.63 -0.42 -3.87
N VAL A 95 3.94 0.18 -2.91
CA VAL A 95 3.90 -0.30 -1.51
C VAL A 95 2.45 -0.57 -1.14
N ILE A 96 2.18 -1.80 -0.70
CA ILE A 96 0.90 -2.19 -0.12
C ILE A 96 0.97 -1.89 1.38
N ALA A 97 0.06 -1.04 1.86
CA ALA A 97 0.02 -0.66 3.26
C ALA A 97 -0.64 -1.75 4.10
N ILE A 98 0.09 -2.26 5.09
CA ILE A 98 -0.33 -3.38 5.95
C ILE A 98 -0.32 -3.03 7.44
N ASP A 99 0.21 -1.87 7.81
CA ASP A 99 0.29 -1.40 9.19
C ASP A 99 0.15 0.12 9.29
#